data_AF-A0A0K6IH62-F1
#
_entry.id   AF-A0A0K6IH62-F1
#
_cell.length_a   1.000
_cell.length_b   1.000
_cell.length_c   1.000
_cell.angle_alpha   90.00
_cell.angle_beta   90.00
_cell.angle_gamma   90.00
#
_symmetry.space_group_name_H-M   'P 1'
#
loop_
_entity.id
_entity.type
_entity.pdbx_description
1 polymer ?
#
loop_
_entity_poly.entity_id
_entity_poly.type
_entity_poly.pdbx_seq_one_letter_code
_entity_poly.pdbx_strand_id
1 'polypeptide(L)' 'MNEKPTPPEDWECCESECSPCVWDTYYEALREWNVQQKALKEKSESSQATDQDADEKHQS' A
#
# COMPACT_ATOMS: atom_id res chain seq x y z
N MET A 1 8.30 5.15 -1.73
CA MET A 1 6.97 4.65 -1.34
C MET A 1 5.99 5.73 -1.72
N ASN A 2 4.99 5.43 -2.56
CA ASN A 2 3.93 6.39 -2.81
C ASN A 2 3.05 6.52 -1.56
N GLU A 3 2.60 7.73 -1.28
CA GLU A 3 1.61 8.00 -0.24
C GLU A 3 0.24 7.48 -0.68
N LYS A 4 -0.63 7.17 0.30
CA LYS A 4 -2.00 6.74 -0.01
C LYS A 4 -2.74 7.95 -0.60
N PRO A 5 -3.40 7.83 -1.77
CA PRO A 5 -4.15 8.95 -2.32
C PRO A 5 -5.31 9.33 -1.40
N THR A 6 -5.55 10.64 -1.31
CA THR A 6 -6.71 11.21 -0.61
C THR A 6 -7.91 11.16 -1.56
N PRO A 7 -9.09 10.69 -1.13
CA PRO A 7 -10.29 10.78 -1.94
C PRO A 7 -10.61 12.25 -2.23
N PRO A 8 -11.12 12.58 -3.44
CA PRO A 8 -11.64 13.91 -3.70
C PRO A 8 -12.86 14.18 -2.83
N GLU A 9 -13.09 15.46 -2.55
CA GLU A 9 -14.30 15.91 -1.88
C GLU A 9 -15.48 15.93 -2.87
N ASP A 10 -16.72 15.88 -2.35
CA ASP A 10 -17.93 15.83 -3.19
C ASP A 10 -18.02 17.03 -4.15
N TRP A 11 -17.57 18.22 -3.72
CA TRP A 11 -17.59 19.44 -4.53
C TRP A 11 -16.50 19.49 -5.61
N GLU A 12 -15.50 18.61 -5.56
CA GLU A 12 -14.51 18.45 -6.63
C GLU A 12 -15.07 17.61 -7.78
N CYS A 13 -16.10 16.79 -7.48
CA CYS A 13 -16.86 16.10 -8.49
C CYS A 13 -17.83 17.10 -9.14
N CYS A 14 -17.58 17.39 -10.41
CA CYS A 14 -18.45 18.20 -11.27
C CYS A 14 -19.86 17.58 -11.47
N GLU A 15 -20.08 16.31 -11.06
CA GLU A 15 -21.31 15.51 -11.21
C GLU A 15 -21.90 15.49 -12.64
N SER A 16 -21.12 15.95 -13.61
CA SER A 16 -21.46 16.08 -15.02
C SER A 16 -20.40 15.35 -15.85
N GLU A 17 -20.49 15.43 -17.17
CA GLU A 17 -19.62 14.74 -18.13
C GLU A 17 -18.17 15.30 -18.18
N CYS A 18 -17.72 15.99 -17.13
CA CYS A 18 -16.36 16.49 -16.99
C CYS A 18 -15.36 15.32 -17.15
N SER A 19 -14.50 15.40 -18.16
CA SER A 19 -13.48 14.38 -18.45
C SER A 19 -12.08 15.01 -18.42
N PRO A 20 -11.13 14.46 -17.63
CA PRO A 20 -11.25 13.25 -16.81
C PRO A 20 -12.07 13.46 -15.52
N CYS A 21 -12.78 12.42 -15.06
CA CYS A 21 -13.47 12.44 -13.78
C CYS A 21 -12.44 12.38 -12.64
N VAL A 22 -12.63 13.18 -11.59
CA VAL A 22 -11.74 13.21 -10.41
C VAL A 22 -11.68 11.86 -9.69
N TRP A 23 -12.75 11.07 -9.77
CA TRP A 23 -12.77 9.72 -9.22
C TRP A 23 -11.94 8.73 -10.03
N ASP A 24 -11.86 8.91 -11.35
CA ASP A 24 -11.07 8.02 -12.21
C ASP A 24 -9.58 8.11 -11.84
N THR A 25 -9.07 9.34 -11.72
CA THR A 25 -7.68 9.60 -11.33
C THR A 25 -7.38 9.10 -9.91
N TYR A 26 -8.30 9.29 -8.97
CA TYR A 26 -8.19 8.75 -7.62
C TYR A 26 -8.09 7.22 -7.61
N TYR A 27 -8.97 6.52 -8.33
CA TYR A 27 -8.96 5.06 -8.36
C TYR A 27 -7.75 4.48 -9.08
N GLU A 28 -7.23 5.16 -10.09
CA GLU A 28 -5.94 4.81 -10.71
C GLU A 28 -4.80 4.86 -9.70
N ALA A 29 -4.62 5.99 -9.02
CA ALA A 29 -3.60 6.14 -7.99
C ALA A 29 -3.78 5.13 -6.84
N LEU A 30 -5.02 4.86 -6.44
CA LEU A 30 -5.32 3.91 -5.36
C LEU A 30 -4.95 2.48 -5.75
N ARG A 31 -5.18 2.08 -7.00
CA ARG A 31 -4.77 0.76 -7.50
C ARG A 31 -3.25 0.61 -7.44
N GLU A 32 -2.51 1.60 -7.91
CA GLU A 32 -1.04 1.57 -7.86
C GLU A 32 -0.50 1.49 -6.43
N TRP A 33 -1.08 2.28 -5.53
CA TRP A 33 -0.70 2.24 -4.12
C TRP A 33 -0.96 0.86 -3.50
N ASN A 34 -2.12 0.25 -3.76
CA ASN A 34 -2.46 -1.08 -3.26
C ASN A 34 -1.47 -2.16 -3.75
N VAL A 35 -1.05 -2.09 -5.02
CA VAL A 35 -0.03 -3.01 -5.57
C VAL A 35 1.29 -2.86 -4.82
N GLN A 36 1.74 -1.63 -4.55
CA GLN A 36 2.95 -1.38 -3.78
C GLN A 36 2.84 -1.90 -2.35
N GLN A 37 1.71 -1.66 -1.67
CA GLN A 37 1.49 -2.17 -0.31
C GLN A 37 1.53 -3.70 -0.25
N LYS A 38 0.97 -4.37 -1.25
CA LYS A 38 1.02 -5.84 -1.35
C LYS A 38 2.46 -6.32 -1.48
N ALA A 39 3.25 -5.74 -2.38
CA ALA A 39 4.65 -6.11 -2.57
C ALA A 39 5.51 -5.89 -1.32
N LEU A 40 5.22 -4.82 -0.54
CA LEU A 40 5.91 -4.56 0.73
C LEU A 40 5.57 -5.60 1.80
N LYS A 41 4.30 -6.02 1.89
CA LYS A 41 3.87 -7.08 2.82
C LYS A 41 4.54 -8.41 2.49
N GLU A 42 4.50 -8.82 1.22
CA GLU A 42 5.14 -10.06 0.76
C GLU A 42 6.66 -10.06 1.06
N LYS A 43 7.33 -8.92 0.88
CA LYS A 43 8.77 -8.78 1.19
C LYS A 43 9.06 -8.83 2.70
N SER A 44 8.17 -8.28 3.52
CA SER A 44 8.30 -8.31 4.99
C SER A 44 8.10 -9.73 5.54
N GLU A 45 7.10 -10.46 5.04
CA GLU A 45 6.82 -11.84 5.45
C GLU A 45 7.96 -12.79 5.07
N SER A 46 8.60 -12.58 3.93
CA SER A 46 9.76 -13.39 3.51
C SER A 46 11.06 -13.07 4.26
N SER A 47 11.12 -11.99 5.06
CA SER A 47 12.34 -11.56 5.76
C SER A 47 12.36 -11.93 7.26
N GLN A 48 11.30 -12.54 7.79
CA GLN A 48 11.20 -12.90 9.23
C GLN A 48 11.49 -14.39 9.51
N ALA A 49 11.87 -15.19 8.51
CA ALA A 49 12.07 -16.63 8.66
C ALA A 49 13.53 -17.06 8.92
N THR A 50 14.48 -16.14 9.18
CA THR A 50 15.90 -16.49 9.34
C THR A 50 16.60 -15.72 10.45
N ASP A 51 16.10 -15.72 11.69
CA ASP A 51 16.90 -15.20 12.82
C ASP A 51 16.39 -15.63 14.20
N GLN A 52 15.98 -16.90 14.41
CA GLN A 52 15.73 -17.44 15.76
C GLN A 52 16.05 -18.94 15.86
N ASP A 53 17.32 -19.32 15.71
CA ASP A 53 17.85 -20.59 16.22
C ASP A 53 19.34 -20.40 16.58
N ALA A 54 19.61 -19.70 17.69
CA ALA A 54 20.94 -19.60 18.30
C ALA A 54 20.85 -19.11 19.76
N ASP A 55 20.04 -19.75 20.60
CA ASP A 55 20.15 -19.61 22.05
C ASP A 55 19.93 -20.95 22.75
N GLU A 56 20.73 -21.96 22.38
CA GLU A 56 20.91 -23.18 23.16
C GLU A 56 22.41 -23.43 23.39
N LYS A 57 22.99 -22.73 24.39
CA LYS A 57 24.05 -23.25 25.29
C LYS A 57 24.64 -22.16 26.20
N HIS A 58 24.01 -21.99 27.36
CA HIS A 58 24.63 -21.68 28.64
C HIS A 58 23.62 -22.20 29.68
N GLN A 59 23.93 -23.09 30.62
CA GLN A 59 25.10 -23.14 31.45
C GLN A 59 25.15 -24.54 32.10
N SER A 60 26.35 -25.13 32.10
CA SER A 60 26.69 -26.39 32.76
C SER A 60 26.97 -26.17 34.25
#